data_AF-A0A4P5YS28-F1
#
_entry.id   AF-A0A4P5YS28-F1
#
_cell.length_a   1.000
_cell.length_b   1.000
_cell.length_c   1.000
_cell.angle_alpha   90.00
_cell.angle_beta   90.00
_cell.angle_gamma   90.00
#
_symmetry.space_group_name_H-M   'P 1'
#
loop_
_entity.id
_entity.type
_entity.pdbx_description
1 polymer ?
#
loop_
_entity_poly.entity_id
_entity_poly.type
_entity_poly.pdbx_seq_one_letter_code
_entity_poly.pdbx_strand_id
1 'polypeptide(L)'
;MKIFLVLWLVAINAVAALKTDIEFARPGGFSLTLDAFVPEGPGPFATCILVHGGGFMRGDKTSYIKPLFEPLGQAGFAWFTINYRLAPTNRYPACVEDVESAIRWVKAHAAEYKVDPRRIALIGESAGGHLVSLVGTRTNRDLAVAAVVPIYAPHDLVLQVDHRAKLGPSMEALFGLKELNDQARTVLRAASSTAYLRRDLPPYLLIHGDKDEQVPYEQSVKFQRQMQALGATCDFITIPGGAHGMGGWDKLKSDYREQMIRWLKRTLEMR
;
A
#
# COMPACT_ATOMS: atom_id res chain seq x y z
N MET A 1 -2.69 -66.88 -0.41
CA MET A 1 -2.89 -65.75 -1.36
C MET A 1 -3.04 -64.49 -0.52
N LYS A 2 -1.99 -63.68 -0.35
CA LYS A 2 -2.02 -62.42 0.42
C LYS A 2 -2.08 -61.27 -0.59
N ILE A 3 -3.20 -60.56 -0.62
CA ILE A 3 -3.40 -59.39 -1.47
C ILE A 3 -2.79 -58.19 -0.74
N PHE A 4 -1.75 -57.59 -1.34
CA PHE A 4 -1.21 -56.30 -0.92
C PHE A 4 -2.09 -55.19 -1.50
N LEU A 5 -2.72 -54.41 -0.63
CA LEU A 5 -3.44 -53.20 -1.02
C LEU A 5 -2.43 -52.04 -1.08
N VAL A 6 -2.06 -51.60 -2.27
CA VAL A 6 -1.23 -50.40 -2.48
C VAL A 6 -2.16 -49.19 -2.51
N LEU A 7 -2.13 -48.38 -1.44
CA LEU A 7 -2.79 -47.08 -1.39
C LEU A 7 -1.97 -46.07 -2.21
N TRP A 8 -2.50 -45.68 -3.36
CA TRP A 8 -2.02 -44.51 -4.11
C TRP A 8 -2.55 -43.24 -3.44
N LEU A 9 -1.68 -42.51 -2.74
CA LEU A 9 -1.95 -41.14 -2.33
C LEU A 9 -1.86 -40.25 -3.57
N VAL A 10 -3.00 -39.80 -4.08
CA VAL A 10 -3.06 -38.71 -5.06
C VAL A 10 -2.71 -37.43 -4.32
N ALA A 11 -1.50 -36.91 -4.55
CA ALA A 11 -1.17 -35.56 -4.14
C ALA A 11 -2.03 -34.58 -4.95
N ILE A 12 -3.02 -33.97 -4.29
CA ILE A 12 -3.74 -32.84 -4.86
C ILE A 12 -2.74 -31.69 -4.92
N ASN A 13 -2.22 -31.40 -6.11
CA ASN A 13 -1.49 -30.17 -6.36
C ASN A 13 -2.46 -29.01 -6.13
N ALA A 14 -2.31 -28.33 -4.98
CA ALA A 14 -3.11 -27.17 -4.66
C ALA A 14 -2.57 -26.00 -5.49
N VAL A 15 -3.24 -25.69 -6.60
CA VAL A 15 -2.92 -24.52 -7.43
C VAL A 15 -2.91 -23.25 -6.57
N ALA A 16 -1.93 -22.36 -6.75
CA ALA A 16 -1.95 -21.02 -6.16
C ALA A 16 -3.31 -20.37 -6.39
N ALA A 17 -4.04 -20.09 -5.31
CA ALA A 17 -5.46 -19.76 -5.40
C ALA A 17 -5.67 -18.25 -5.25
N LEU A 18 -6.08 -17.60 -6.34
CA LEU A 18 -6.68 -16.27 -6.29
C LEU A 18 -8.12 -16.41 -5.79
N LYS A 19 -8.44 -15.80 -4.65
CA LYS A 19 -9.81 -15.65 -4.14
C LYS A 19 -10.23 -14.20 -4.32
N THR A 20 -11.39 -13.95 -4.92
CA THR A 20 -11.86 -12.59 -5.19
C THR A 20 -13.07 -12.21 -4.35
N ASP A 21 -13.29 -10.90 -4.20
CA ASP A 21 -14.49 -10.29 -3.59
C ASP A 21 -14.78 -10.74 -2.16
N ILE A 22 -13.73 -10.96 -1.37
CA ILE A 22 -13.86 -11.30 0.05
C ILE A 22 -14.23 -10.03 0.83
N GLU A 23 -15.40 -10.02 1.48
CA GLU A 23 -15.79 -8.93 2.36
C GLU A 23 -14.92 -8.94 3.63
N PHE A 24 -14.20 -7.84 3.86
CA PHE A 24 -13.34 -7.69 5.04
C PHE A 24 -13.90 -6.73 6.09
N ALA A 25 -14.85 -5.86 5.71
CA ALA A 25 -15.52 -4.95 6.61
C ALA A 25 -16.84 -4.42 6.00
N ARG A 26 -17.73 -3.90 6.86
CA ARG A 26 -19.00 -3.29 6.44
C ARG A 26 -19.33 -1.98 7.20
N PRO A 27 -18.48 -0.95 7.16
CA PRO A 27 -18.72 0.30 7.89
C PRO A 27 -19.96 1.02 7.34
N GLY A 28 -20.92 1.30 8.21
CA GLY A 28 -22.16 2.00 7.83
C GLY A 28 -22.97 1.28 6.74
N GLY A 29 -22.85 -0.06 6.65
CA GLY A 29 -23.53 -0.86 5.61
C GLY A 29 -22.77 -0.95 4.28
N PHE A 30 -21.69 -0.20 4.09
CA PHE A 30 -20.88 -0.23 2.86
C PHE A 30 -19.98 -1.47 2.84
N SER A 31 -20.22 -2.41 1.92
CA SER A 31 -19.40 -3.61 1.77
C SER A 31 -18.00 -3.25 1.24
N LEU A 32 -16.97 -3.57 2.02
CA LEU A 32 -15.57 -3.43 1.62
C LEU A 32 -15.01 -4.80 1.27
N THR A 33 -14.54 -4.94 0.04
CA THR A 33 -14.01 -6.20 -0.47
C THR A 33 -12.53 -6.14 -0.79
N LEU A 34 -11.87 -7.30 -0.71
CA LEU A 34 -10.49 -7.50 -1.12
C LEU A 34 -10.37 -8.76 -1.99
N ASP A 35 -9.30 -8.83 -2.77
CA ASP A 35 -8.84 -10.06 -3.42
C ASP A 35 -7.58 -10.55 -2.71
N ALA A 36 -7.43 -11.87 -2.62
CA ALA A 36 -6.31 -12.52 -1.95
C ALA A 36 -5.63 -13.52 -2.89
N PHE A 37 -4.33 -13.38 -3.05
CA PHE A 37 -3.47 -14.40 -3.67
C PHE A 37 -2.58 -15.02 -2.60
N VAL A 38 -2.61 -16.35 -2.52
CA VAL A 38 -1.76 -17.13 -1.61
C VAL A 38 -0.91 -18.09 -2.46
N PRO A 39 0.43 -18.01 -2.37
CA PRO A 39 1.33 -18.95 -3.04
C PRO A 39 1.07 -20.40 -2.59
N GLU A 40 1.51 -21.35 -3.41
CA GLU A 40 1.52 -22.76 -3.02
C GLU A 40 2.54 -23.01 -1.90
N GLY A 41 2.26 -23.99 -1.06
CA GLY A 41 3.18 -24.45 -0.02
C GLY A 41 2.66 -24.30 1.41
N PRO A 42 3.55 -24.54 2.40
CA PRO A 42 3.16 -24.60 3.80
C PRO A 42 3.00 -23.23 4.46
N GLY A 43 3.64 -22.18 3.94
CA GLY A 43 3.74 -20.89 4.62
C GLY A 43 4.51 -20.98 5.96
N PRO A 44 4.31 -20.03 6.89
CA PRO A 44 3.56 -18.80 6.70
C PRO A 44 4.29 -17.85 5.74
N PHE A 45 3.58 -17.28 4.78
CA PHE A 45 4.12 -16.36 3.79
C PHE A 45 4.28 -14.95 4.36
N ALA A 46 5.32 -14.25 3.90
CA ALA A 46 5.36 -12.79 4.01
C ALA A 46 4.32 -12.18 3.06
N THR A 47 3.72 -11.06 3.45
CA THR A 47 2.48 -10.59 2.85
C THR A 47 2.53 -9.12 2.49
N CYS A 48 1.97 -8.76 1.34
CA CYS A 48 1.76 -7.37 0.94
C CYS A 48 0.27 -7.02 0.93
N ILE A 49 -0.13 -5.94 1.60
CA ILE A 49 -1.45 -5.33 1.44
C ILE A 49 -1.31 -4.19 0.44
N LEU A 50 -2.05 -4.27 -0.66
CA LEU A 50 -1.96 -3.39 -1.82
C LEU A 50 -3.13 -2.41 -1.83
N VAL A 51 -2.83 -1.12 -2.00
CA VAL A 51 -3.81 -0.03 -1.97
C VAL A 51 -3.72 0.78 -3.26
N HIS A 52 -4.78 0.77 -4.05
CA HIS A 52 -4.84 1.50 -5.33
C HIS A 52 -4.86 3.01 -5.14
N GLY A 53 -4.40 3.76 -6.14
CA GLY A 53 -4.58 5.21 -6.19
C GLY A 53 -5.89 5.61 -6.85
N GLY A 54 -5.88 6.54 -7.79
CA GLY A 54 -7.10 7.11 -8.36
C GLY A 54 -7.64 8.33 -7.60
N GLY A 55 -6.75 9.08 -6.93
CA GLY A 55 -7.10 10.38 -6.35
C GLY A 55 -8.26 10.34 -5.35
N PHE A 56 -8.40 9.22 -4.62
CA PHE A 56 -9.44 8.95 -3.62
C PHE A 56 -10.88 8.87 -4.16
N MET A 57 -11.09 9.09 -5.45
CA MET A 57 -12.42 9.25 -6.06
C MET A 57 -12.76 8.16 -7.08
N ARG A 58 -11.77 7.36 -7.49
CA ARG A 58 -11.93 6.32 -8.52
C ARG A 58 -10.98 5.16 -8.26
N GLY A 59 -11.20 4.10 -9.03
CA GLY A 59 -10.42 2.88 -8.96
C GLY A 59 -11.09 1.83 -8.08
N ASP A 60 -10.44 0.68 -8.04
CA ASP A 60 -10.81 -0.48 -7.27
C ASP A 60 -9.55 -1.26 -6.90
N LYS A 61 -9.74 -2.36 -6.18
CA LYS A 61 -8.72 -3.34 -5.78
C LYS A 61 -7.85 -3.88 -6.92
N THR A 62 -8.06 -3.51 -8.17
CA THR A 62 -7.21 -3.93 -9.29
C THR A 62 -6.66 -2.74 -10.11
N SER A 63 -7.24 -1.56 -9.93
CA SER A 63 -6.89 -0.36 -10.69
C SER A 63 -5.49 0.15 -10.33
N TYR A 64 -4.67 0.46 -11.34
CA TYR A 64 -3.32 1.07 -11.23
C TYR A 64 -2.25 0.25 -10.49
N ILE A 65 -2.63 -0.71 -9.65
CA ILE A 65 -1.76 -1.48 -8.76
C ILE A 65 -1.42 -2.89 -9.30
N LYS A 66 -2.18 -3.37 -10.32
CA LYS A 66 -1.95 -4.63 -11.06
C LYS A 66 -0.50 -4.93 -11.44
N PRO A 67 0.33 -3.95 -11.86
CA PRO A 67 1.73 -4.23 -12.23
C PRO A 67 2.56 -4.89 -11.11
N LEU A 68 2.07 -4.90 -9.87
CA LEU A 68 2.73 -5.54 -8.73
C LEU A 68 2.31 -6.99 -8.49
N PHE A 69 1.17 -7.44 -9.01
CA PHE A 69 0.58 -8.74 -8.65
C PHE A 69 1.45 -9.93 -9.03
N GLU A 70 1.83 -10.01 -10.29
CA GLU A 70 2.67 -11.09 -10.81
C GLU A 70 4.09 -11.06 -10.19
N PRO A 71 4.81 -9.91 -10.17
CA PRO A 71 6.14 -9.86 -9.56
C PRO A 71 6.16 -10.26 -8.08
N LEU A 72 5.17 -9.83 -7.29
CA LEU A 72 5.07 -10.23 -5.89
C LEU A 72 4.75 -11.72 -5.74
N GLY A 73 3.81 -12.24 -6.54
CA GLY A 73 3.45 -13.66 -6.51
C GLY A 73 4.62 -14.57 -6.90
N GLN A 74 5.33 -14.24 -7.99
CA GLN A 74 6.54 -14.96 -8.42
C GLN A 74 7.67 -14.89 -7.39
N ALA A 75 7.74 -13.80 -6.63
CA ALA A 75 8.73 -13.64 -5.57
C ALA A 75 8.39 -14.40 -4.27
N GLY A 76 7.22 -15.06 -4.20
CA GLY A 76 6.78 -15.87 -3.07
C GLY A 76 6.02 -15.11 -1.98
N PHE A 77 5.53 -13.91 -2.28
CA PHE A 77 4.67 -13.16 -1.37
C PHE A 77 3.21 -13.60 -1.54
N ALA A 78 2.50 -13.72 -0.42
CA ALA A 78 1.05 -13.55 -0.45
C ALA A 78 0.72 -12.08 -0.64
N TRP A 79 -0.40 -11.77 -1.27
CA TRP A 79 -0.88 -10.39 -1.34
C TRP A 79 -2.38 -10.29 -1.21
N PHE A 80 -2.81 -9.18 -0.62
CA PHE A 80 -4.21 -8.78 -0.49
C PHE A 80 -4.36 -7.41 -1.12
N THR A 81 -5.29 -7.23 -2.05
CA THR A 81 -5.54 -5.93 -2.66
C THR A 81 -6.96 -5.49 -2.34
N ILE A 82 -7.12 -4.24 -1.87
CA ILE A 82 -8.35 -3.82 -1.19
C ILE A 82 -9.09 -2.74 -1.96
N ASN A 83 -10.42 -2.76 -1.86
CA ASN A 83 -11.24 -1.58 -2.08
C ASN A 83 -11.26 -0.72 -0.81
N TYR A 84 -11.34 0.59 -0.99
CA TYR A 84 -11.67 1.53 0.09
C TYR A 84 -12.81 2.46 -0.36
N ARG A 85 -13.53 3.04 0.60
CA ARG A 85 -14.63 3.98 0.34
C ARG A 85 -14.11 5.23 -0.37
N LEU A 86 -14.75 5.56 -1.50
CA LEU A 86 -14.35 6.68 -2.35
C LEU A 86 -15.08 7.98 -1.99
N ALA A 87 -14.36 9.08 -2.16
CA ALA A 87 -14.88 10.46 -2.09
C ALA A 87 -15.62 10.82 -3.40
N PRO A 88 -16.57 11.79 -3.37
CA PRO A 88 -16.99 12.60 -2.22
C PRO A 88 -18.03 11.94 -1.32
N THR A 89 -18.59 10.79 -1.73
CA THR A 89 -19.63 10.08 -0.97
C THR A 89 -19.16 9.72 0.43
N ASN A 90 -17.90 9.28 0.54
CA ASN A 90 -17.25 8.99 1.81
C ASN A 90 -16.01 9.87 1.94
N ARG A 91 -16.09 10.86 2.83
CA ARG A 91 -15.01 11.82 3.07
C ARG A 91 -13.97 11.29 4.04
N TYR A 92 -12.82 11.95 4.11
CA TYR A 92 -11.83 11.70 5.15
C TYR A 92 -12.49 11.73 6.55
N PRO A 93 -12.18 10.77 7.45
CA PRO A 93 -11.11 9.77 7.36
C PRO A 93 -11.51 8.40 6.81
N ALA A 94 -12.67 8.23 6.14
CA ALA A 94 -13.22 6.92 5.78
C ALA A 94 -12.22 5.97 5.07
N CYS A 95 -11.54 6.44 4.02
CA CYS A 95 -10.56 5.64 3.30
C CYS A 95 -9.33 5.23 4.14
N VAL A 96 -8.96 6.02 5.16
CA VAL A 96 -7.88 5.68 6.11
C VAL A 96 -8.33 4.55 7.03
N GLU A 97 -9.55 4.67 7.59
CA GLU A 97 -10.15 3.64 8.45
C GLU A 97 -10.30 2.29 7.72
N ASP A 98 -10.53 2.33 6.42
CA ASP A 98 -10.69 1.13 5.59
C ASP A 98 -9.35 0.39 5.42
N VAL A 99 -8.24 1.12 5.22
CA VAL A 99 -6.89 0.54 5.20
C VAL A 99 -6.53 -0.05 6.57
N GLU A 100 -6.84 0.67 7.65
CA GLU A 100 -6.64 0.16 9.01
C GLU A 100 -7.45 -1.13 9.26
N SER A 101 -8.70 -1.17 8.77
CA SER A 101 -9.57 -2.34 8.88
C SER A 101 -9.03 -3.54 8.10
N ALA A 102 -8.46 -3.31 6.90
CA ALA A 102 -7.80 -4.35 6.12
C ALA A 102 -6.60 -4.94 6.86
N ILE A 103 -5.76 -4.12 7.52
CA ILE A 103 -4.63 -4.60 8.32
C ILE A 103 -5.12 -5.52 9.45
N ARG A 104 -6.13 -5.07 10.21
CA ARG A 104 -6.71 -5.86 11.31
C ARG A 104 -7.30 -7.17 10.78
N TRP A 105 -8.01 -7.13 9.66
CA TRP A 105 -8.62 -8.30 9.05
C TRP A 105 -7.57 -9.31 8.59
N VAL A 106 -6.52 -8.88 7.88
CA VAL A 106 -5.43 -9.77 7.42
C VAL A 106 -4.73 -10.42 8.60
N LYS A 107 -4.47 -9.67 9.68
CA LYS A 107 -3.88 -10.24 10.90
C LYS A 107 -4.80 -11.26 11.57
N ALA A 108 -6.10 -11.01 11.64
CA ALA A 108 -7.07 -11.91 12.23
C ALA A 108 -7.25 -13.22 11.44
N HIS A 109 -7.10 -13.17 10.11
CA HIS A 109 -7.24 -14.32 9.21
C HIS A 109 -5.90 -14.94 8.81
N ALA A 110 -4.82 -14.60 9.52
CA ALA A 110 -3.47 -14.99 9.13
C ALA A 110 -3.29 -16.51 8.99
N ALA A 111 -3.90 -17.30 9.88
CA ALA A 111 -3.87 -18.76 9.83
C ALA A 111 -4.63 -19.31 8.60
N GLU A 112 -5.78 -18.73 8.24
CA GLU A 112 -6.59 -19.18 7.10
C GLU A 112 -5.84 -19.01 5.77
N TYR A 113 -5.13 -17.89 5.63
CA TYR A 113 -4.39 -17.55 4.41
C TYR A 113 -2.92 -17.96 4.46
N LYS A 114 -2.49 -18.70 5.50
CA LYS A 114 -1.10 -19.12 5.72
C LYS A 114 -0.10 -17.94 5.65
N VAL A 115 -0.41 -16.82 6.29
CA VAL A 115 0.47 -15.63 6.30
C VAL A 115 1.03 -15.36 7.69
N ASP A 116 2.22 -14.76 7.78
CA ASP A 116 2.78 -14.34 9.08
C ASP A 116 2.29 -12.92 9.40
N PRO A 117 1.50 -12.72 10.48
CA PRO A 117 0.96 -11.40 10.82
C PRO A 117 2.03 -10.38 11.25
N ARG A 118 3.27 -10.84 11.47
CA ARG A 118 4.43 -9.99 11.79
C ARG A 118 5.24 -9.60 10.55
N ARG A 119 4.95 -10.18 9.38
CA ARG A 119 5.67 -9.93 8.11
C ARG A 119 4.74 -9.36 7.06
N ILE A 120 4.01 -8.32 7.44
CA ILE A 120 3.10 -7.58 6.56
C ILE A 120 3.79 -6.31 6.07
N ALA A 121 3.79 -6.08 4.76
CA ALA A 121 4.13 -4.81 4.13
C ALA A 121 2.85 -4.12 3.62
N LEU A 122 2.79 -2.79 3.73
CA LEU A 122 1.81 -1.99 3.01
C LEU A 122 2.45 -1.45 1.73
N ILE A 123 1.77 -1.55 0.60
CA ILE A 123 2.23 -0.98 -0.67
C ILE A 123 1.06 -0.23 -1.29
N GLY A 124 1.30 1.00 -1.75
CA GLY A 124 0.26 1.80 -2.35
C GLY A 124 0.79 2.81 -3.34
N GLU A 125 -0.03 3.17 -4.32
CA GLU A 125 0.36 4.09 -5.39
C GLU A 125 -0.47 5.39 -5.34
N SER A 126 0.16 6.54 -5.55
CA SER A 126 -0.50 7.86 -5.61
C SER A 126 -1.37 8.09 -4.37
N ALA A 127 -2.69 8.21 -4.52
CA ALA A 127 -3.65 8.29 -3.41
C ALA A 127 -3.56 7.09 -2.44
N GLY A 128 -3.39 5.86 -2.94
CA GLY A 128 -3.15 4.69 -2.10
C GLY A 128 -1.79 4.75 -1.41
N GLY A 129 -0.79 5.33 -2.08
CA GLY A 129 0.53 5.65 -1.52
C GLY A 129 0.43 6.61 -0.33
N HIS A 130 -0.42 7.64 -0.44
CA HIS A 130 -0.75 8.52 0.68
C HIS A 130 -1.37 7.76 1.85
N LEU A 131 -2.37 6.91 1.58
CA LEU A 131 -3.05 6.15 2.62
C LEU A 131 -2.10 5.21 3.37
N VAL A 132 -1.28 4.43 2.66
CA VAL A 132 -0.31 3.53 3.32
C VAL A 132 0.77 4.31 4.06
N SER A 133 1.21 5.45 3.53
CA SER A 133 2.16 6.34 4.21
C SER A 133 1.58 6.86 5.52
N LEU A 134 0.36 7.41 5.48
CA LEU A 134 -0.32 7.97 6.65
C LEU A 134 -0.59 6.90 7.72
N VAL A 135 -1.17 5.77 7.34
CA VAL A 135 -1.44 4.66 8.27
C VAL A 135 -0.14 4.13 8.89
N GLY A 136 0.93 3.97 8.08
CA GLY A 136 2.22 3.53 8.59
C GLY A 136 2.85 4.51 9.60
N THR A 137 2.70 5.81 9.39
CA THR A 137 3.22 6.83 10.34
C THR A 137 2.35 6.96 11.60
N ARG A 138 1.05 6.72 11.48
CA ARG A 138 0.09 6.69 12.60
C ARG A 138 0.00 5.32 13.30
N THR A 139 0.89 4.39 12.97
CA THR A 139 0.88 3.03 13.48
C THR A 139 0.84 2.96 15.02
N ASN A 140 0.20 1.91 15.52
CA ASN A 140 0.14 1.50 16.92
C ASN A 140 0.28 -0.02 16.99
N ARG A 141 0.10 -0.63 18.17
CA ARG A 141 0.24 -2.09 18.36
C ARG A 141 -0.59 -2.92 17.37
N ASP A 142 -1.84 -2.53 17.14
CA ASP A 142 -2.77 -3.30 16.32
C ASP A 142 -2.50 -3.09 14.82
N LEU A 143 -2.00 -1.90 14.47
CA LEU A 143 -1.71 -1.49 13.10
C LEU A 143 -0.26 -1.73 12.68
N ALA A 144 0.59 -2.22 13.57
CA ALA A 144 2.01 -2.43 13.30
C ALA A 144 2.23 -3.34 12.08
N VAL A 145 2.93 -2.83 11.08
CA VAL A 145 3.39 -3.54 9.89
C VAL A 145 4.91 -3.54 9.87
N ALA A 146 5.51 -4.48 9.16
CA ALA A 146 6.96 -4.63 9.10
C ALA A 146 7.62 -3.75 8.02
N ALA A 147 6.85 -3.24 7.06
CA ALA A 147 7.35 -2.37 6.00
C ALA A 147 6.25 -1.50 5.38
N VAL A 148 6.63 -0.36 4.81
CA VAL A 148 5.72 0.52 4.05
C VAL A 148 6.39 0.97 2.74
N VAL A 149 5.70 0.79 1.62
CA VAL A 149 6.18 1.13 0.27
C VAL A 149 5.20 2.08 -0.41
N PRO A 150 5.29 3.39 -0.14
CA PRO A 150 4.51 4.38 -0.85
C PRO A 150 5.18 4.72 -2.19
N ILE A 151 4.43 4.56 -3.28
CA ILE A 151 4.87 4.82 -4.66
C ILE A 151 4.26 6.17 -5.11
N TYR A 152 5.10 7.15 -5.45
CA TYR A 152 4.78 8.54 -5.83
C TYR A 152 3.65 9.15 -5.00
N ALA A 153 3.76 8.99 -3.68
CA ALA A 153 2.73 9.39 -2.73
C ALA A 153 2.80 10.89 -2.39
N PRO A 154 1.66 11.58 -2.29
CA PRO A 154 1.61 12.89 -1.64
C PRO A 154 1.70 12.71 -0.11
N HIS A 155 2.91 12.82 0.44
CA HIS A 155 3.19 12.64 1.87
C HIS A 155 2.79 13.85 2.72
N ASP A 156 2.89 15.05 2.14
CA ASP A 156 2.55 16.35 2.69
C ASP A 156 1.51 17.04 1.78
N LEU A 157 0.27 17.06 2.23
CA LEU A 157 -0.84 17.64 1.47
C LEU A 157 -0.79 19.17 1.43
N VAL A 158 -0.11 19.82 2.38
CA VAL A 158 0.11 21.27 2.35
C VAL A 158 1.11 21.60 1.24
N LEU A 159 2.22 20.84 1.16
CA LEU A 159 3.17 20.96 0.05
C LEU A 159 2.49 20.72 -1.30
N GLN A 160 1.57 19.75 -1.37
CA GLN A 160 0.83 19.43 -2.60
C GLN A 160 0.00 20.62 -3.11
N VAL A 161 -0.77 21.27 -2.22
CA VAL A 161 -1.62 22.40 -2.61
C VAL A 161 -0.83 23.68 -2.83
N ASP A 162 0.29 23.86 -2.14
CA ASP A 162 1.21 24.98 -2.36
C ASP A 162 1.89 24.89 -3.73
N HIS A 163 2.38 23.70 -4.10
CA HIS A 163 2.94 23.47 -5.44
C HIS A 163 1.92 23.78 -6.54
N ARG A 164 0.65 23.44 -6.32
CA ARG A 164 -0.44 23.69 -7.29
C ARG A 164 -1.02 25.10 -7.22
N ALA A 165 -0.70 25.86 -6.17
CA ALA A 165 -1.34 27.12 -5.80
C ALA A 165 -2.88 27.06 -5.73
N LYS A 166 -3.46 25.87 -5.48
CA LYS A 166 -4.92 25.67 -5.37
C LYS A 166 -5.29 24.34 -4.70
N LEU A 167 -6.52 24.25 -4.22
CA LEU A 167 -7.15 22.95 -3.96
C LEU A 167 -7.45 22.25 -5.29
N GLY A 168 -7.08 20.98 -5.40
CA GLY A 168 -7.46 20.14 -6.53
C GLY A 168 -8.79 19.42 -6.26
N PRO A 169 -9.52 18.98 -7.30
CA PRO A 169 -10.81 18.31 -7.15
C PRO A 169 -10.78 17.11 -6.18
N SER A 170 -9.70 16.34 -6.17
CA SER A 170 -9.52 15.23 -5.23
C SER A 170 -9.47 15.67 -3.77
N MET A 171 -8.82 16.80 -3.46
CA MET A 171 -8.74 17.32 -2.08
C MET A 171 -10.06 17.95 -1.66
N GLU A 172 -10.73 18.65 -2.57
CA GLU A 172 -12.07 19.20 -2.34
C GLU A 172 -13.07 18.07 -2.05
N ALA A 173 -13.09 17.02 -2.87
CA ALA A 173 -13.97 15.87 -2.70
C ALA A 173 -13.66 15.11 -1.40
N LEU A 174 -12.39 14.83 -1.12
CA LEU A 174 -11.99 14.03 0.04
C LEU A 174 -12.26 14.74 1.36
N PHE A 175 -11.93 16.03 1.46
CA PHE A 175 -12.03 16.76 2.73
C PHE A 175 -13.28 17.64 2.83
N GLY A 176 -14.06 17.79 1.75
CA GLY A 176 -15.18 18.73 1.69
C GLY A 176 -14.76 20.20 1.74
N LEU A 177 -13.50 20.49 1.40
CA LEU A 177 -12.93 21.83 1.39
C LEU A 177 -13.32 22.56 0.11
N LYS A 178 -13.60 23.87 0.22
CA LYS A 178 -13.95 24.72 -0.92
C LYS A 178 -12.92 25.81 -1.22
N GLU A 179 -12.11 26.17 -0.23
CA GLU A 179 -11.16 27.27 -0.31
C GLU A 179 -9.86 26.89 0.39
N LEU A 180 -8.73 27.32 -0.18
CA LEU A 180 -7.42 27.15 0.42
C LEU A 180 -7.15 28.26 1.45
N ASN A 181 -7.70 28.08 2.65
CA ASN A 181 -7.50 28.97 3.81
C ASN A 181 -6.75 28.25 4.95
N ASP A 182 -6.53 28.93 6.07
CA ASP A 182 -5.79 28.37 7.21
C ASP A 182 -6.47 27.13 7.83
N GLN A 183 -7.81 27.10 7.82
CA GLN A 183 -8.56 25.94 8.27
C GLN A 183 -8.32 24.74 7.35
N ALA A 184 -8.38 24.94 6.04
CA ALA A 184 -8.05 23.92 5.05
C ALA A 184 -6.62 23.41 5.24
N ARG A 185 -5.65 24.31 5.42
CA ARG A 185 -4.24 23.94 5.68
C ARG A 185 -4.08 23.14 6.97
N THR A 186 -4.85 23.44 8.00
CA THR A 186 -4.85 22.67 9.26
C THR A 186 -5.35 21.25 9.05
N VAL A 187 -6.46 21.07 8.32
CA VAL A 187 -6.99 19.75 7.95
C VAL A 187 -5.98 18.97 7.11
N LEU A 188 -5.42 19.58 6.07
CA LEU A 188 -4.44 18.94 5.18
C LEU A 188 -3.17 18.53 5.94
N ARG A 189 -2.70 19.35 6.88
CA ARG A 189 -1.55 19.02 7.73
C ARG A 189 -1.84 17.82 8.64
N ALA A 190 -3.03 17.78 9.26
CA ALA A 190 -3.44 16.63 10.08
C ALA A 190 -3.64 15.35 9.27
N ALA A 191 -3.93 15.46 7.97
CA ALA A 191 -3.99 14.31 7.07
C ALA A 191 -2.64 13.98 6.41
N SER A 192 -1.56 14.72 6.71
CA SER A 192 -0.24 14.48 6.11
C SER A 192 0.58 13.51 6.95
N SER A 193 1.18 12.52 6.30
CA SER A 193 2.07 11.56 6.97
C SER A 193 3.31 12.21 7.60
N THR A 194 3.77 13.35 7.06
CA THR A 194 4.87 14.14 7.62
C THR A 194 4.58 14.67 9.03
N ALA A 195 3.31 14.80 9.43
CA ALA A 195 2.92 15.27 10.76
C ALA A 195 3.16 14.24 11.89
N TYR A 196 3.42 12.98 11.54
CA TYR A 196 3.48 11.86 12.49
C TYR A 196 4.84 11.14 12.48
N LEU A 197 5.86 11.76 11.88
CA LEU A 197 7.20 11.18 11.80
C LEU A 197 7.87 11.07 13.17
N ARG A 198 8.44 9.91 13.45
CA ARG A 198 9.20 9.58 14.66
C ARG A 198 10.19 8.46 14.39
N ARG A 199 11.10 8.21 15.32
CA ARG A 199 12.22 7.26 15.16
C ARG A 199 11.77 5.80 15.04
N ASP A 200 10.73 5.41 15.77
CA ASP A 200 10.23 4.03 15.95
C ASP A 200 9.21 3.60 14.88
N LEU A 201 9.24 4.23 13.70
CA LEU A 201 8.41 3.83 12.57
C LEU A 201 8.96 2.56 11.89
N PRO A 202 8.11 1.76 11.23
CA PRO A 202 8.59 0.67 10.39
C PRO A 202 9.49 1.21 9.27
N PRO A 203 10.38 0.39 8.68
CA PRO A 203 11.14 0.79 7.51
C PRO A 203 10.26 1.21 6.33
N TYR A 204 10.64 2.31 5.67
CA TYR A 204 10.00 2.80 4.44
C TYR A 204 10.89 2.58 3.22
N LEU A 205 10.27 2.23 2.10
CA LEU A 205 10.88 2.30 0.77
C LEU A 205 10.03 3.22 -0.11
N LEU A 206 10.53 4.41 -0.40
CA LEU A 206 9.88 5.33 -1.34
C LEU A 206 10.23 4.93 -2.77
N ILE A 207 9.29 5.08 -3.70
CA ILE A 207 9.55 4.88 -5.13
C ILE A 207 8.88 6.03 -5.90
N HIS A 208 9.62 6.82 -6.67
CA HIS A 208 9.06 8.01 -7.31
C HIS A 208 9.81 8.36 -8.61
N GLY A 209 9.07 8.68 -9.67
CA GLY A 209 9.64 9.22 -10.89
C GLY A 209 10.01 10.70 -10.77
N ASP A 210 11.16 11.10 -11.31
CA ASP A 210 11.68 12.47 -11.21
C ASP A 210 11.09 13.44 -12.25
N LYS A 211 10.15 12.97 -13.08
CA LYS A 211 9.33 13.76 -14.02
C LYS A 211 7.84 13.66 -13.71
N ASP A 212 7.49 13.41 -12.45
CA ASP A 212 6.10 13.40 -12.01
C ASP A 212 5.51 14.82 -12.00
N GLU A 213 4.57 15.08 -12.91
CA GLU A 213 3.88 16.37 -13.04
C GLU A 213 2.60 16.46 -12.18
N GLN A 214 2.22 15.39 -11.49
CA GLN A 214 1.01 15.36 -10.67
C GLN A 214 1.33 15.44 -9.18
N VAL A 215 2.33 14.70 -8.72
CA VAL A 215 2.82 14.71 -7.35
C VAL A 215 4.26 15.20 -7.41
N PRO A 216 4.61 16.33 -6.79
CA PRO A 216 5.97 16.85 -6.84
C PRO A 216 6.95 15.80 -6.31
N TYR A 217 8.01 15.53 -7.05
CA TYR A 217 9.07 14.61 -6.64
C TYR A 217 9.68 14.99 -5.27
N GLU A 218 9.64 16.28 -4.93
CA GLU A 218 10.03 16.82 -3.62
C GLU A 218 9.26 16.22 -2.45
N GLN A 219 8.06 15.67 -2.67
CA GLN A 219 7.29 14.95 -1.64
C GLN A 219 8.13 13.82 -1.03
N SER A 220 8.70 12.96 -1.88
CA SER A 220 9.48 11.81 -1.42
C SER A 220 10.86 12.21 -0.93
N VAL A 221 11.52 13.18 -1.59
CA VAL A 221 12.82 13.71 -1.15
C VAL A 221 12.73 14.29 0.27
N LYS A 222 11.72 15.12 0.55
CA LYS A 222 11.56 15.72 1.88
C LYS A 222 11.17 14.68 2.93
N PHE A 223 10.26 13.77 2.60
CA PHE A 223 9.83 12.71 3.52
C PHE A 223 11.01 11.83 3.95
N GLN A 224 11.84 11.38 3.00
CA GLN A 224 13.04 10.60 3.29
C GLN A 224 13.98 11.34 4.22
N ARG A 225 14.31 12.60 3.88
CA ARG A 225 15.22 13.42 4.67
C ARG A 225 14.71 13.60 6.11
N GLN A 226 13.41 13.83 6.28
CA GLN A 226 12.81 13.97 7.61
C GLN A 226 12.87 12.68 8.41
N MET A 227 12.55 11.52 7.80
CA MET A 227 12.68 10.23 8.48
C MET A 227 14.12 9.93 8.90
N GLN A 228 15.09 10.13 7.99
CA GLN A 228 16.51 9.89 8.27
C GLN A 228 17.04 10.83 9.35
N ALA A 229 16.61 12.10 9.38
CA ALA A 229 16.99 13.05 10.42
C ALA A 229 16.51 12.62 11.82
N LEU A 230 15.44 11.83 11.91
CA LEU A 230 14.91 11.25 13.15
C LEU A 230 15.56 9.90 13.49
N GLY A 231 16.45 9.39 12.64
CA GLY A 231 17.07 8.06 12.77
C GLY A 231 16.15 6.90 12.40
N ALA A 232 15.06 7.14 11.66
CA ALA A 232 14.20 6.09 11.12
C ALA A 232 14.71 5.61 9.74
N THR A 233 14.43 4.35 9.40
CA THR A 233 14.86 3.76 8.13
C THR A 233 13.95 4.19 6.99
N CYS A 234 14.52 4.89 5.99
CA CYS A 234 13.82 5.29 4.79
C CYS A 234 14.76 5.23 3.57
N ASP A 235 14.55 4.21 2.74
CA ASP A 235 15.23 4.03 1.46
C ASP A 235 14.41 4.68 0.34
N PHE A 236 15.05 5.05 -0.77
CA PHE A 236 14.39 5.74 -1.88
C PHE A 236 14.91 5.27 -3.23
N ILE A 237 14.00 4.81 -4.08
CA ILE A 237 14.25 4.50 -5.49
C ILE A 237 13.68 5.64 -6.35
N THR A 238 14.57 6.33 -7.04
CA THR A 238 14.20 7.28 -8.11
C THR A 238 14.01 6.54 -9.41
N ILE A 239 13.00 6.92 -10.19
CA ILE A 239 12.81 6.47 -11.57
C ILE A 239 13.21 7.61 -12.52
N PRO A 240 14.43 7.59 -13.09
CA PRO A 240 14.86 8.64 -13.99
C PRO A 240 13.96 8.73 -15.23
N GLY A 241 13.45 9.92 -15.53
CA GLY A 241 12.47 10.17 -16.59
C GLY A 241 11.06 9.69 -16.27
N GLY A 242 10.81 9.15 -15.07
CA GLY A 242 9.52 8.58 -14.68
C GLY A 242 8.47 9.66 -14.45
N ALA A 243 7.35 9.58 -15.19
CA ALA A 243 6.16 10.38 -14.92
C ALA A 243 5.27 9.74 -13.83
N HIS A 244 4.13 10.37 -13.51
CA HIS A 244 3.15 9.81 -12.58
C HIS A 244 2.57 8.49 -13.11
N GLY A 245 2.52 7.47 -12.26
CA GLY A 245 1.96 6.16 -12.59
C GLY A 245 2.99 5.15 -13.12
N MET A 246 2.94 3.93 -12.59
CA MET A 246 3.89 2.86 -12.95
C MET A 246 3.80 2.39 -14.41
N GLY A 247 2.66 2.53 -15.08
CA GLY A 247 2.42 1.92 -16.41
C GLY A 247 3.36 2.41 -17.52
N GLY A 248 4.00 3.57 -17.35
CA GLY A 248 4.98 4.10 -18.31
C GLY A 248 6.43 3.70 -18.02
N TRP A 249 6.73 3.19 -16.81
CA TRP A 249 8.10 3.02 -16.34
C TRP A 249 8.83 1.84 -16.98
N ASP A 250 8.10 0.85 -17.50
CA ASP A 250 8.70 -0.29 -18.20
C ASP A 250 9.45 0.14 -19.46
N LYS A 251 8.96 1.20 -20.12
CA LYS A 251 9.60 1.80 -21.29
C LYS A 251 10.92 2.48 -20.95
N LEU A 252 11.12 2.83 -19.68
CA LEU A 252 12.34 3.44 -19.15
C LEU A 252 13.37 2.39 -18.73
N LYS A 253 13.09 1.09 -18.90
CA LYS A 253 13.95 -0.02 -18.48
C LYS A 253 14.31 0.05 -16.99
N SER A 254 13.40 0.57 -16.17
CA SER A 254 13.57 0.63 -14.72
C SER A 254 13.41 -0.75 -14.09
N ASP A 255 14.33 -1.14 -13.21
CA ASP A 255 14.28 -2.39 -12.43
C ASP A 255 13.66 -2.18 -11.03
N TYR A 256 12.79 -1.17 -10.89
CA TYR A 256 12.23 -0.79 -9.59
C TYR A 256 11.48 -1.92 -8.89
N ARG A 257 10.86 -2.83 -9.66
CA ARG A 257 10.14 -3.99 -9.09
C ARG A 257 11.12 -4.99 -8.51
N GLU A 258 12.21 -5.32 -9.20
CA GLU A 258 13.25 -6.19 -8.66
C GLU A 258 13.93 -5.55 -7.45
N GLN A 259 14.22 -4.24 -7.49
CA GLN A 259 14.75 -3.51 -6.34
C GLN A 259 13.80 -3.55 -5.14
N MET A 260 12.52 -3.27 -5.36
CA MET A 260 11.47 -3.33 -4.32
C MET A 260 11.36 -4.74 -3.73
N ILE A 261 11.33 -5.79 -4.56
CA ILE A 261 11.26 -7.18 -4.12
C ILE A 261 12.50 -7.55 -3.29
N ARG A 262 13.71 -7.18 -3.74
CA ARG A 262 14.95 -7.42 -2.98
C ARG A 262 14.91 -6.71 -1.62
N TRP A 263 14.43 -5.47 -1.60
CA TRP A 263 14.26 -4.70 -0.37
C TRP A 263 13.25 -5.37 0.56
N LEU A 264 12.07 -5.75 0.07
CA LEU A 264 11.02 -6.43 0.84
C LEU A 264 11.52 -7.76 1.42
N LYS A 265 12.20 -8.59 0.62
CA LYS A 265 12.74 -9.87 1.09
C LYS A 265 13.71 -9.70 2.24
N ARG A 266 14.60 -8.69 2.16
CA ARG A 266 15.52 -8.35 3.25
C ARG A 266 14.77 -7.83 4.48
N THR A 267 13.88 -6.86 4.30
CA THR A 267 13.16 -6.19 5.40
C THR A 267 12.20 -7.14 6.12
N LEU A 268 11.61 -8.09 5.41
CA LEU A 268 10.66 -9.09 5.95
C LEU A 268 11.34 -10.41 6.33
N GLU A 269 12.67 -10.46 6.30
CA GLU A 269 13.50 -11.62 6.68
C GLU A 269 13.08 -12.92 5.96
N MET A 270 12.83 -12.80 4.66
CA MET A 270 12.58 -13.94 3.79
C MET A 270 13.91 -14.62 3.47
N ARG A 271 13.91 -15.95 3.60
CA ARG A 271 15.06 -16.80 3.29
C ARG A 271 15.10 -17.16 1.81
#